data_AF-A0A2T5AE77-F1
#
_entry.id   AF-A0A2T5AE77-F1
#
_cell.length_a   1.000
_cell.length_b   1.000
_cell.length_c   1.000
_cell.angle_alpha   90.00
_cell.angle_beta   90.00
_cell.angle_gamma   90.00
#
_symmetry.space_group_name_H-M   'P 1'
#
loop_
_entity.id
_entity.type
_entity.pdbx_description
1 polymer ?
#
loop_
_entity_poly.entity_id
_entity_poly.type
_entity_poly.pdbx_seq_one_letter_code
_entity_poly.pdbx_strand_id
1 'polypeptide(L)'
;MSAIHIVRDYPHPPEKVWRAVTDPELIPRWTATGAGARPEGFAPTVGTRFKFIAKPKPGWSGVVLCEVLEVREPSLLRYSWQDESGGEVTEVAYRLEPHDSKTRFTYDHTGFTGAGGFFMAKILGAVRTKMLTKGLPAVLNDLDDEAPHTLKPSEPQAALAGPTREPVEHRELADITVRRRARRGGGT
;
A
#
# COMPACT_ATOMS: atom_id res chain seq x y z
N MET A 1 9.88 -7.78 26.10
CA MET A 1 9.93 -7.34 24.68
C MET A 1 10.03 -5.83 24.68
N SER A 2 10.86 -5.27 23.81
CA SER A 2 10.99 -3.81 23.67
C SER A 2 10.00 -3.30 22.63
N ALA A 3 9.62 -2.03 22.75
CA ALA A 3 8.72 -1.37 21.80
C ALA A 3 9.14 0.08 21.58
N ILE A 4 8.78 0.61 20.42
CA ILE A 4 8.85 2.03 20.10
C ILE A 4 7.43 2.57 20.18
N HIS A 5 7.24 3.66 20.92
CA HIS A 5 5.97 4.35 21.05
C HIS A 5 6.20 5.85 20.85
N ILE A 6 5.53 6.45 19.87
CA ILE A 6 5.68 7.86 19.52
C ILE A 6 4.29 8.45 19.26
N VAL A 7 3.95 9.54 19.96
CA VAL A 7 2.70 10.29 19.76
C VAL A 7 3.02 11.68 19.23
N ARG A 8 2.31 12.12 18.19
CA ARG A 8 2.42 13.47 17.61
C ARG A 8 1.06 14.03 17.27
N ASP A 9 0.85 15.30 17.57
CA ASP A 9 -0.35 16.03 17.17
C ASP A 9 -0.01 16.86 15.92
N TYR A 10 -0.72 16.60 14.82
CA TYR A 10 -0.56 17.30 13.55
C TYR A 10 -1.74 18.26 13.33
N PRO A 11 -1.51 19.53 12.95
CA PRO A 11 -2.56 20.52 12.73
C PRO A 11 -3.28 20.33 11.37
N HIS A 12 -3.62 19.09 11.04
CA HIS A 12 -4.28 18.70 9.79
C HIS A 12 -5.36 17.65 10.09
N PRO A 13 -6.39 17.52 9.24
CA PRO A 13 -7.44 16.52 9.41
C PRO A 13 -6.92 15.08 9.22
N PRO A 14 -7.55 14.07 9.83
CA PRO A 14 -7.07 12.68 9.80
C PRO A 14 -6.93 12.13 8.38
N GLU A 15 -7.79 12.52 7.45
CA GLU A 15 -7.77 12.08 6.05
C GLU A 15 -6.49 12.52 5.35
N LYS A 16 -6.00 13.74 5.66
CA LYS A 16 -4.76 14.27 5.11
C LYS A 16 -3.55 13.55 5.69
N VAL A 17 -3.55 13.31 7.00
CA VAL A 17 -2.47 12.55 7.66
C VAL A 17 -2.46 11.10 7.16
N TRP A 18 -3.62 10.49 6.99
CA TRP A 18 -3.79 9.14 6.43
C TRP A 18 -3.16 9.05 5.05
N ARG A 19 -3.55 9.94 4.13
CA ARG A 19 -2.98 9.99 2.78
C ARG A 19 -1.46 10.10 2.83
N ALA A 20 -0.90 10.97 3.67
CA ALA A 20 0.55 11.12 3.76
C ALA A 20 1.29 9.85 4.22
N VAL A 21 0.65 8.99 5.02
CA VAL A 21 1.27 7.75 5.53
C VAL A 21 0.89 6.49 4.74
N THR A 22 -0.08 6.56 3.82
CA THR A 22 -0.52 5.42 2.99
C THR A 22 -0.28 5.61 1.49
N ASP A 23 -0.11 6.83 0.99
CA ASP A 23 0.17 7.07 -0.42
C ASP A 23 1.63 6.69 -0.76
N PRO A 24 1.87 5.70 -1.65
CA PRO A 24 3.21 5.27 -2.05
C PRO A 24 4.12 6.39 -2.57
N GLU A 25 3.54 7.46 -3.13
CA GLU A 25 4.29 8.62 -3.65
C GLU A 25 4.66 9.62 -2.56
N LEU A 26 3.96 9.61 -1.42
CA LEU A 26 4.20 10.50 -0.28
C LEU A 26 5.07 9.84 0.80
N ILE A 27 4.95 8.53 1.00
CA ILE A 27 5.72 7.78 2.00
C ILE A 27 7.25 8.03 1.89
N PRO A 28 7.86 8.01 0.68
CA PRO A 28 9.28 8.29 0.54
C PRO A 28 9.66 9.70 1.02
N ARG A 29 8.77 10.69 0.88
CA ARG A 29 9.07 12.11 1.12
C ARG A 29 9.35 12.41 2.59
N TRP A 30 8.65 11.77 3.53
CA TRP A 30 8.87 11.97 4.97
C TRP A 30 9.80 10.93 5.61
N THR A 31 9.97 9.76 4.99
CA THR A 31 11.01 8.77 5.36
C THR A 31 12.41 9.16 4.83
N ALA A 32 12.50 10.25 4.05
CA ALA A 32 13.71 10.75 3.39
C ALA A 32 14.75 11.44 4.30
N THR A 33 14.66 11.38 5.63
CA THR A 33 15.78 11.82 6.49
C THR A 33 16.93 10.80 6.52
N GLY A 34 17.40 10.39 5.33
CA GLY A 34 18.71 9.78 5.10
C GLY A 34 18.76 8.42 4.39
N ALA A 35 17.65 7.75 4.08
CA ALA A 35 17.70 6.45 3.38
C ALA A 35 16.46 6.02 2.58
N GLY A 36 15.32 6.72 2.68
CA GLY A 36 14.15 6.62 1.80
C GLY A 36 13.66 5.19 1.55
N ALA A 37 12.79 4.68 2.41
CA ALA A 37 12.13 3.41 2.18
C ALA A 37 10.97 3.60 1.20
N ARG A 38 11.19 3.26 -0.07
CA ARG A 38 10.15 3.27 -1.10
C ARG A 38 9.27 2.01 -0.95
N PRO A 39 7.95 2.15 -0.81
CA PRO A 39 7.07 1.00 -0.87
C PRO A 39 6.96 0.47 -2.32
N GLU A 40 7.11 -0.83 -2.50
CA GLU A 40 6.84 -1.56 -3.74
C GLU A 40 5.69 -2.53 -3.52
N GLY A 41 4.61 -2.38 -4.30
CA GLY A 41 3.41 -3.22 -4.20
C GLY A 41 2.51 -2.89 -3.00
N PHE A 42 2.68 -1.73 -2.37
CA PHE A 42 1.85 -1.33 -1.24
C PHE A 42 0.44 -0.94 -1.68
N ALA A 43 -0.54 -1.47 -0.96
CA ALA A 43 -1.92 -1.01 -0.93
C ALA A 43 -2.43 -1.17 0.51
N PRO A 44 -3.26 -0.23 1.03
CA PRO A 44 -3.84 -0.33 2.36
C PRO A 44 -5.00 -1.36 2.37
N THR A 45 -4.72 -2.60 2.02
CA THR A 45 -5.67 -3.72 2.00
C THR A 45 -5.10 -4.88 2.80
N VAL A 46 -5.90 -5.48 3.69
CA VAL A 46 -5.46 -6.62 4.51
C VAL A 46 -5.00 -7.78 3.62
N GLY A 47 -3.87 -8.39 3.98
CA GLY A 47 -3.22 -9.46 3.22
C GLY A 47 -2.30 -8.96 2.10
N THR A 48 -2.25 -7.66 1.82
CA THR A 48 -1.31 -7.10 0.84
C THR A 48 0.12 -7.29 1.33
N ARG A 49 0.92 -7.99 0.53
CA ARG A 49 2.36 -8.12 0.74
C ARG A 49 3.08 -7.09 -0.09
N PHE A 50 4.00 -6.38 0.54
CA PHE A 50 4.76 -5.31 -0.08
C PHE A 50 6.17 -5.27 0.47
N LYS A 51 7.05 -4.53 -0.19
CA LYS A 51 8.43 -4.33 0.25
C LYS A 51 8.70 -2.87 0.51
N PHE A 52 9.49 -2.58 1.53
CA PHE A 52 10.15 -1.29 1.67
C PHE A 52 11.58 -1.40 1.15
N ILE A 53 11.91 -0.63 0.12
CA ILE A 53 13.22 -0.59 -0.52
C ILE A 53 13.93 0.71 -0.15
N ALA A 54 15.02 0.58 0.59
CA ALA A 54 15.91 1.66 0.98
C ALA A 54 17.32 1.42 0.45
N LYS A 55 18.18 2.43 0.53
CA LYS A 55 19.60 2.24 0.20
C LYS A 55 20.24 1.21 1.14
N PRO A 56 20.93 0.17 0.61
CA PRO A 56 21.64 -0.80 1.43
C PRO A 56 22.66 -0.12 2.35
N LYS A 57 22.86 -0.69 3.54
CA LYS A 57 23.87 -0.26 4.51
C LYS A 57 24.71 -1.46 4.94
N PRO A 58 25.93 -1.26 5.48
CA PRO A 58 26.71 -2.37 6.04
C PRO A 58 25.88 -3.16 7.06
N GLY A 59 25.64 -4.45 6.80
CA GLY A 59 24.82 -5.32 7.65
C GLY A 59 23.31 -5.20 7.45
N TRP A 60 22.82 -4.48 6.43
CA TRP A 60 21.40 -4.36 6.11
C TRP A 60 21.17 -4.29 4.59
N SER A 61 20.37 -5.22 4.04
CA SER A 61 20.07 -5.30 2.61
C SER A 61 19.39 -4.03 2.08
N GLY A 62 18.75 -3.25 2.97
CA GLY A 62 17.88 -2.14 2.61
C GLY A 62 16.48 -2.60 2.23
N VAL A 63 16.18 -3.90 2.28
CA VAL A 63 14.88 -4.46 1.91
C VAL A 63 14.18 -5.02 3.14
N VAL A 64 12.95 -4.57 3.36
CA VAL A 64 12.06 -5.06 4.41
C VAL A 64 10.81 -5.63 3.76
N LEU A 65 10.46 -6.85 4.16
CA LEU A 65 9.25 -7.55 3.78
C LEU A 65 8.13 -7.19 4.77
N CYS A 66 6.97 -6.84 4.23
CA CYS A 66 5.81 -6.44 5.00
C CYS A 66 4.54 -7.13 4.49
N GLU A 67 3.61 -7.38 5.40
CA GLU A 67 2.24 -7.81 5.12
C GLU A 67 1.27 -6.92 5.90
N VAL A 68 0.26 -6.38 5.22
CA VAL A 68 -0.79 -5.59 5.85
C VAL A 68 -1.70 -6.51 6.66
N LEU A 69 -1.76 -6.28 7.98
CA LEU A 69 -2.47 -7.11 8.94
C LEU A 69 -3.87 -6.55 9.25
N GLU A 70 -4.01 -5.23 9.26
CA GLU A 70 -5.27 -4.58 9.65
C GLU A 70 -5.36 -3.18 9.04
N VAL A 71 -6.54 -2.80 8.55
CA VAL A 71 -6.82 -1.47 8.00
C VAL A 71 -8.21 -1.02 8.43
N ARG A 72 -8.31 0.20 8.96
CA ARG A 72 -9.56 0.95 9.13
C ARG A 72 -9.31 2.39 8.72
N GLU A 73 -9.49 2.71 7.44
CA GLU A 73 -9.31 4.07 6.93
C GLU A 73 -10.28 5.06 7.58
N PRO A 74 -9.84 6.27 7.99
CA PRO A 74 -8.46 6.80 8.04
C PRO A 74 -7.78 6.62 9.42
N SER A 75 -8.26 5.71 10.27
CA SER A 75 -7.94 5.61 11.70
C SER A 75 -6.86 4.61 12.09
N LEU A 76 -6.67 3.51 11.35
CA LEU A 76 -5.72 2.45 11.72
C LEU A 76 -5.09 1.80 10.49
N LEU A 77 -3.76 1.68 10.51
CA LEU A 77 -3.00 0.76 9.65
C LEU A 77 -2.07 -0.08 10.52
N ARG A 78 -2.08 -1.40 10.37
CA ARG A 78 -1.13 -2.32 11.01
C ARG A 78 -0.52 -3.26 10.00
N TYR A 79 0.79 -3.47 10.07
CA TYR A 79 1.51 -4.34 9.15
C TYR A 79 2.74 -4.97 9.81
N SER A 80 3.14 -6.14 9.31
CA SER A 80 4.34 -6.84 9.75
C SER A 80 5.61 -6.20 9.18
N TRP A 81 6.73 -6.43 9.85
CA TRP A 81 8.04 -5.87 9.50
C TRP A 81 9.11 -6.93 9.73
N GLN A 82 9.72 -7.41 8.64
CA GLN A 82 10.82 -8.38 8.68
C GLN A 82 11.90 -7.99 7.68
N ASP A 83 13.17 -8.15 8.04
CA ASP A 83 14.26 -7.98 7.08
C ASP A 83 14.24 -9.08 6.01
N GLU A 84 14.57 -8.76 4.76
CA GLU A 84 14.63 -9.77 3.69
C GLU A 84 15.72 -10.84 3.93
N SER A 85 16.78 -10.50 4.68
CA SER A 85 17.78 -11.49 5.11
C SER A 85 17.28 -12.44 6.22
N GLY A 86 16.04 -12.27 6.67
CA GLY A 86 15.41 -13.06 7.73
C GLY A 86 15.47 -12.39 9.10
N GLY A 87 15.09 -13.13 10.14
CA GLY A 87 15.03 -12.64 11.52
C GLY A 87 13.62 -12.55 12.07
N GLU A 88 13.49 -11.95 13.25
CA GLU A 88 12.22 -11.84 13.95
C GLU A 88 11.23 -10.94 13.19
N VAL A 89 9.98 -11.39 13.13
CA VAL A 89 8.88 -10.58 12.62
C VAL A 89 8.45 -9.62 13.73
N THR A 90 8.47 -8.34 13.41
CA THR A 90 7.98 -7.25 14.27
C THR A 90 6.70 -6.67 13.67
N GLU A 91 5.96 -5.88 14.43
CA GLU A 91 4.72 -5.25 13.95
C GLU A 91 4.78 -3.74 14.10
N VAL A 92 4.30 -3.03 13.08
CA VAL A 92 4.13 -1.57 13.09
C VAL A 92 2.64 -1.24 13.04
N ALA A 93 2.19 -0.32 13.89
CA ALA A 93 0.82 0.19 13.91
C ALA A 93 0.80 1.72 13.90
N TYR A 94 -0.06 2.27 13.03
CA TYR A 94 -0.40 3.69 12.95
C TYR A 94 -1.83 3.87 13.43
N ARG A 95 -2.05 4.71 14.43
CA ARG A 95 -3.38 5.10 14.91
C ARG A 95 -3.57 6.60 14.74
N LEU A 96 -4.63 6.98 14.07
CA LEU A 96 -5.02 8.37 13.84
C LEU A 96 -6.33 8.62 14.56
N GLU A 97 -6.30 9.54 15.51
CA GLU A 97 -7.46 9.94 16.30
C GLU A 97 -7.73 11.42 16.05
N PRO A 98 -8.98 11.81 15.69
CA PRO A 98 -9.37 13.20 15.70
C PRO A 98 -9.15 13.79 17.10
N HIS A 99 -8.47 14.93 17.18
CA HIS A 99 -8.24 15.66 18.43
C HIS A 99 -8.50 17.14 18.16
N ASP A 100 -9.70 17.61 18.52
CA ASP A 100 -10.22 18.93 18.14
C ASP A 100 -10.23 19.12 16.61
N SER A 101 -9.53 20.14 16.10
CA SER A 101 -9.29 20.40 14.67
C SER A 101 -7.93 19.84 14.19
N LYS A 102 -7.36 18.89 14.93
CA LYS A 102 -6.05 18.28 14.68
C LYS A 102 -6.19 16.77 14.61
N THR A 103 -5.09 16.09 14.29
CA THR A 103 -4.98 14.64 14.34
C THR A 103 -3.91 14.25 15.34
N ARG A 104 -4.27 13.40 16.31
CA ARG A 104 -3.31 12.68 17.13
C ARG A 104 -2.87 11.42 16.39
N PHE A 105 -1.61 11.38 16.00
CA PHE A 105 -0.97 10.23 15.38
C PHE A 105 -0.14 9.48 16.40
N THR A 106 -0.45 8.20 16.59
CA THR A 106 0.31 7.28 17.44
C THR A 106 0.99 6.23 16.56
N TYR A 107 2.31 6.13 16.68
CA TYR A 107 3.15 5.12 16.06
C TYR A 107 3.61 4.13 17.12
N ASP A 108 3.32 2.85 16.88
CA ASP A 108 3.85 1.74 17.67
C ASP A 108 4.67 0.82 16.78
N HIS A 109 5.81 0.35 17.29
CA HIS A 109 6.59 -0.74 16.69
C HIS A 109 6.96 -1.73 17.78
N THR A 110 6.41 -2.94 17.71
CA THR A 110 6.50 -3.97 18.75
C THR A 110 7.14 -5.25 18.22
N GLY A 111 7.52 -6.15 19.12
CA GLY A 111 8.08 -7.46 18.77
C GLY A 111 9.60 -7.54 18.81
N PHE A 112 10.29 -6.50 19.30
CA PHE A 112 11.74 -6.56 19.48
C PHE A 112 12.11 -7.44 20.69
N THR A 113 12.84 -8.52 20.48
CA THR A 113 13.30 -9.41 21.56
C THR A 113 14.81 -9.39 21.78
N GLY A 114 15.24 -9.85 22.96
CA GLY A 114 16.65 -9.91 23.36
C GLY A 114 17.37 -8.56 23.48
N ALA A 115 18.67 -8.61 23.77
CA ALA A 115 19.51 -7.42 23.89
C ALA A 115 19.73 -6.72 22.54
N GLY A 116 19.84 -7.49 21.46
CA GLY A 116 19.96 -6.95 20.09
C GLY A 116 18.70 -6.19 19.67
N GLY A 117 17.51 -6.75 19.92
CA GLY A 117 16.24 -6.08 19.63
C GLY A 117 16.04 -4.80 20.46
N PHE A 118 16.47 -4.78 21.73
CA PHE A 118 16.45 -3.56 22.54
C PHE A 118 17.31 -2.44 21.92
N PHE A 119 18.54 -2.76 21.50
CA PHE A 119 19.43 -1.80 20.85
C PHE A 119 18.84 -1.30 19.52
N MET A 120 18.28 -2.20 18.71
CA MET A 120 17.61 -1.84 17.46
C MET A 120 16.38 -0.96 17.68
N ALA A 121 15.56 -1.25 18.69
CA ALA A 121 14.40 -0.42 19.04
C ALA A 121 14.82 1.01 19.39
N LYS A 122 15.95 1.19 20.08
CA LYS A 122 16.49 2.53 20.40
C LYS A 122 16.96 3.28 19.16
N ILE A 123 17.72 2.64 18.28
CA ILE A 123 18.19 3.26 17.02
C ILE A 123 17.01 3.63 16.14
N LEU A 124 16.14 2.66 15.85
CA LEU A 124 14.99 2.87 14.98
C LEU A 124 14.02 3.87 15.61
N GLY A 125 13.85 3.86 16.94
CA GLY A 125 13.05 4.83 17.67
C GLY A 125 13.53 6.27 17.48
N ALA A 126 14.84 6.53 17.53
CA ALA A 126 15.39 7.87 17.28
C ALA A 126 15.16 8.31 15.82
N VAL A 127 15.36 7.41 14.87
CA VAL A 127 15.12 7.67 13.44
C VAL A 127 13.64 7.97 13.17
N ARG A 128 12.74 7.12 13.66
CA ARG A 128 11.28 7.29 13.54
C ARG A 128 10.79 8.56 14.21
N THR A 129 11.34 8.90 15.38
CA THR A 129 11.04 10.15 16.06
C THR A 129 11.39 11.35 15.19
N LYS A 130 12.57 11.35 14.54
CA LYS A 130 12.97 12.45 13.64
C LYS A 130 12.07 12.53 12.41
N MET A 131 11.76 11.39 11.78
CA MET A 131 10.86 11.32 10.63
C MET A 131 9.47 11.89 10.96
N LEU A 132 8.87 11.47 12.08
CA LEU A 132 7.53 11.92 12.48
C LEU A 132 7.51 13.36 13.04
N THR A 133 8.64 13.87 13.53
CA THR A 133 8.72 15.24 14.09
C THR A 133 9.08 16.27 13.03
N LYS A 134 9.83 15.91 11.98
CA LYS A 134 10.29 16.86 10.95
C LYS A 134 9.84 16.49 9.54
N GLY A 135 10.00 15.22 9.16
CA GLY A 135 9.71 14.76 7.80
C GLY A 135 8.22 14.81 7.48
N LEU A 136 7.38 14.19 8.32
CA LEU A 136 5.94 14.11 8.06
C LEU A 136 5.28 15.50 8.07
N PRO A 137 5.58 16.40 9.03
CA PRO A 137 5.10 17.78 8.96
C PRO A 137 5.49 18.53 7.68
N ALA A 138 6.70 18.33 7.15
CA ALA A 138 7.10 18.98 5.90
C ALA A 138 6.20 18.54 4.72
N VAL A 139 5.97 17.23 4.58
CA VAL A 139 5.05 16.70 3.56
C VAL A 139 3.62 17.19 3.76
N LEU A 140 3.16 17.25 5.01
CA LEU A 140 1.83 17.77 5.31
C LEU A 140 1.68 19.25 4.94
N ASN A 141 2.69 20.07 5.22
CA ASN A 141 2.68 21.50 4.85
C ASN A 141 2.73 21.69 3.33
N ASP A 142 3.60 20.94 2.63
CA ASP A 142 3.69 21.02 1.15
C ASP A 142 2.35 20.68 0.48
N LEU A 143 1.58 19.75 1.04
CA LEU A 143 0.23 19.40 0.57
C LEU A 143 -0.81 20.51 0.81
N ASP A 144 -0.55 21.53 1.65
CA ASP A 144 -1.42 22.71 1.79
C ASP A 144 -1.07 23.79 0.78
N ASP A 145 0.21 23.91 0.40
CA ASP A 145 0.66 24.86 -0.62
C ASP A 145 0.16 24.46 -2.03
N GLU A 146 -0.07 23.16 -2.26
CA GLU A 146 -0.83 22.64 -3.40
C GLU A 146 -2.35 22.78 -3.17
N ALA A 147 -2.92 23.96 -3.46
CA ALA A 147 -4.37 24.20 -3.38
C ALA A 147 -5.22 23.11 -4.09
N PRO A 148 -6.46 22.83 -3.64
CA PRO A 148 -7.05 21.50 -3.72
C PRO A 148 -7.47 21.12 -5.14
N HIS A 149 -6.73 20.20 -5.74
CA HIS A 149 -7.30 19.32 -6.75
C HIS A 149 -7.90 18.13 -6.01
N THR A 150 -9.22 18.26 -5.74
CA THR A 150 -10.17 17.18 -5.46
C THR A 150 -9.54 15.93 -4.83
N LEU A 151 -9.73 15.78 -3.51
CA LEU A 151 -9.76 14.46 -2.89
C LEU A 151 -10.84 13.64 -3.61
N LYS A 152 -10.46 12.98 -4.72
CA LYS A 152 -11.26 11.92 -5.29
C LYS A 152 -11.26 10.81 -4.24
N PRO A 153 -12.43 10.31 -3.83
CA PRO A 153 -12.49 9.08 -3.07
C PRO A 153 -11.65 8.03 -3.80
N SER A 154 -10.74 7.39 -3.10
CA SER A 154 -9.99 6.24 -3.59
C SER A 154 -11.03 5.19 -4.01
N GLU A 155 -11.35 5.16 -5.30
CA GLU A 155 -12.26 4.18 -5.88
C GLU A 155 -11.62 2.80 -5.65
N PRO A 156 -12.34 1.82 -5.07
CA PRO A 156 -11.77 0.50 -4.86
C PRO A 156 -11.39 -0.05 -6.24
N GLN A 157 -10.10 -0.30 -6.43
CA GLN A 157 -9.56 -0.80 -7.68
C GLN A 157 -10.21 -2.16 -7.96
N ALA A 158 -11.24 -2.12 -8.81
CA ALA A 158 -11.95 -3.29 -9.27
C ALA A 158 -10.93 -4.25 -9.89
N ALA A 159 -10.99 -5.48 -9.42
CA ALA A 159 -10.20 -6.59 -9.88
C ALA A 159 -10.17 -6.63 -11.42
N LEU A 160 -8.97 -6.84 -11.96
CA LEU A 160 -8.75 -7.32 -13.31
C LEU A 160 -9.48 -8.67 -13.48
N ALA A 161 -10.76 -8.62 -13.82
CA ALA A 161 -11.43 -9.74 -14.47
C ALA A 161 -10.88 -9.79 -15.89
N GLY A 162 -10.20 -10.89 -16.22
CA GLY A 162 -9.63 -11.15 -17.53
C GLY A 162 -10.68 -11.08 -18.66
N PRO A 163 -10.24 -11.06 -19.92
CA PRO A 163 -11.13 -10.85 -21.05
C PRO A 163 -12.23 -11.92 -21.10
N THR A 164 -13.48 -11.45 -21.06
CA THR A 164 -14.68 -12.20 -21.42
C THR A 164 -14.45 -12.84 -22.79
N ARG A 165 -14.40 -14.17 -22.84
CA ARG A 165 -14.49 -14.91 -24.11
C ARG A 165 -15.91 -14.74 -24.64
N GLU A 166 -16.03 -13.99 -25.72
CA GLU A 166 -17.25 -13.91 -26.52
C GLU A 166 -17.66 -15.31 -27.01
N PRO A 167 -18.95 -15.64 -27.06
CA PRO A 167 -19.42 -16.87 -27.68
C PRO A 167 -19.32 -16.73 -29.20
N VAL A 168 -18.63 -17.67 -29.85
CA VAL A 168 -18.58 -17.77 -31.31
C VAL A 168 -19.95 -18.21 -31.81
N GLU A 169 -20.77 -17.26 -32.26
CA GLU A 169 -21.96 -17.56 -33.07
C GLU A 169 -21.50 -18.06 -34.45
N HIS A 170 -21.73 -19.34 -34.72
CA HIS A 170 -21.66 -19.91 -36.06
C HIS A 170 -22.78 -19.28 -36.91
N ARG A 171 -22.43 -18.23 -37.66
CA ARG A 171 -23.27 -17.66 -38.71
C ARG A 171 -22.75 -18.15 -40.05
N GLU A 172 -23.28 -19.28 -40.52
CA GLU A 172 -23.10 -19.70 -41.92
C GLU A 172 -24.07 -18.89 -42.79
N LEU A 173 -23.50 -18.07 -43.67
CA LEU A 173 -24.21 -17.21 -44.60
C LEU A 173 -24.78 -18.04 -45.75
N ALA A 174 -26.06 -17.84 -46.01
CA ALA A 174 -26.68 -18.12 -47.29
C ALA A 174 -25.90 -17.39 -48.42
N ASP A 175 -25.76 -18.00 -49.60
CA ASP A 175 -26.75 -17.82 -50.66
C ASP A 175 -26.35 -18.49 -52.00
N ILE A 176 -27.37 -18.66 -52.85
CA ILE A 176 -27.31 -18.79 -54.34
C ILE A 176 -27.00 -20.18 -54.93
N THR A 177 -28.05 -20.88 -55.41
CA THR A 177 -28.39 -20.93 -56.86
C THR A 177 -29.58 -21.84 -57.12
N VAL A 178 -30.68 -21.24 -57.57
CA VAL A 178 -31.77 -21.90 -58.30
C VAL A 178 -31.28 -22.26 -59.71
N ARG A 179 -31.44 -23.51 -60.17
CA ARG A 179 -32.14 -23.86 -61.44
C ARG A 179 -31.86 -25.28 -61.92
N ARG A 180 -32.98 -25.91 -62.34
CA ARG A 180 -33.15 -27.00 -63.31
C ARG A 180 -32.74 -28.40 -62.86
N ARG A 181 -33.35 -29.48 -63.35
CA ARG A 181 -34.63 -29.81 -64.01
C ARG A 181 -34.44 -31.31 -64.30
N ALA A 182 -35.38 -32.13 -63.86
CA ALA A 182 -35.74 -33.43 -64.44
C ALA A 182 -34.63 -34.42 -64.83
N ARG A 183 -34.67 -35.64 -64.27
CA ARG A 183 -35.19 -36.84 -64.95
C ARG A 183 -34.71 -38.11 -64.26
N ARG A 184 -35.65 -39.07 -64.21
CA ARG A 184 -35.48 -40.53 -64.14
C ARG A 184 -34.85 -41.05 -62.82
N GLY A 185 -35.45 -41.98 -62.09
CA GLY A 185 -36.40 -43.02 -62.46
C GLY A 185 -35.70 -44.38 -62.38
N GLY A 186 -36.07 -45.17 -61.38
CA GLY A 186 -36.12 -46.64 -61.44
C GLY A 186 -34.81 -47.42 -61.26
N GLY A 187 -34.93 -48.50 -60.49
CA GLY A 187 -34.23 -49.75 -60.82
C GLY A 187 -33.17 -50.20 -59.83
N THR A 188 -33.54 -51.21 -59.05
CA THR A 188 -32.68 -52.32 -58.61
C THR A 188 -31.77 -52.86 -59.71
#